data_AF-A0AAJ5K478-F1
#
_entry.id   AF-A0AAJ5K478-F1
#
_cell.length_a   1.000
_cell.length_b   1.000
_cell.length_c   1.000
_cell.angle_alpha   90.00
_cell.angle_beta   90.00
_cell.angle_gamma   90.00
#
_symmetry.space_group_name_H-M   'P 1'
#
loop_
_entity.id
_entity.type
_entity.pdbx_description
1 polymer ?
#
loop_
_entity_poly.entity_id
_entity_poly.type
_entity_poly.pdbx_seq_one_letter_code
_entity_poly.pdbx_strand_id
1 'polypeptide(L)'
;MLTKITKWTVLMIVTIALTISTCGSTIFAAATAAKTPSWGSWDDTTITYKTENASSYYKNIWQDAVKRWNKVGVVKLKAATTGEKADITLTSSASLSTQGGKLAGYTNYSYYKKSGSDQIVSAKSTLNRSLLSKYNYTKSQRTNVATHEIGHALGLSHSPSKSSVMYASDRYASIDHQDKVALDNAYNN
;
A
#
# COMPACT_ATOMS: atom_id res chain seq x y z
N MET A 1 -32.14 -41.42 75.95
CA MET A 1 -33.61 -41.62 75.97
C MET A 1 -34.20 -40.87 74.78
N LEU A 2 -34.88 -41.59 73.86
CA LEU A 2 -35.74 -41.10 72.76
C LEU A 2 -35.08 -40.21 71.66
N THR A 3 -35.28 -40.36 70.34
CA THR A 3 -36.04 -41.28 69.46
C THR A 3 -35.69 -40.96 67.98
N LYS A 4 -35.54 -42.01 67.15
CA LYS A 4 -35.98 -42.22 65.73
C LYS A 4 -35.68 -41.11 64.67
N ILE A 5 -35.25 -41.40 63.44
CA ILE A 5 -35.91 -42.22 62.40
C ILE A 5 -34.87 -42.75 61.38
N THR A 6 -34.99 -44.04 61.06
CA THR A 6 -34.35 -44.77 59.95
C THR A 6 -35.20 -44.73 58.67
N LYS A 7 -34.58 -44.67 57.48
CA LYS A 7 -35.04 -45.41 56.28
C LYS A 7 -33.87 -45.83 55.38
N TRP A 8 -33.82 -47.13 55.11
CA TRP A 8 -33.09 -47.81 54.03
C TRP A 8 -33.77 -47.60 52.67
N THR A 9 -33.03 -47.61 51.55
CA THR A 9 -33.13 -48.61 50.45
C THR A 9 -32.10 -48.37 49.34
N VAL A 10 -31.66 -49.48 48.76
CA VAL A 10 -30.72 -49.72 47.64
C VAL A 10 -31.19 -49.11 46.32
N LEU A 11 -30.29 -48.65 45.44
CA LEU A 11 -30.46 -48.80 43.98
C LEU A 11 -29.14 -48.77 43.19
N MET A 12 -29.11 -49.60 42.15
CA MET A 12 -28.00 -49.99 41.29
C MET A 12 -27.54 -48.95 40.26
N ILE A 13 -26.22 -48.99 40.00
CA ILE A 13 -25.43 -48.84 38.76
C ILE A 13 -26.16 -48.35 37.49
N VAL A 14 -25.64 -47.26 36.88
CA VAL A 14 -25.36 -47.17 35.43
C VAL A 14 -24.08 -46.33 35.20
N THR A 15 -23.13 -46.91 34.49
CA THR A 15 -21.89 -46.33 33.96
C THR A 15 -22.14 -45.17 32.99
N ILE A 16 -21.45 -44.03 33.19
CA ILE A 16 -21.38 -42.93 32.20
C ILE A 16 -20.01 -42.98 31.52
N ALA A 17 -20.05 -43.18 30.20
CA ALA A 17 -18.89 -43.24 29.33
C ALA A 17 -18.18 -41.89 29.21
N LEU A 18 -16.85 -41.96 29.23
CA LEU A 18 -15.90 -40.87 29.06
C LEU A 18 -16.00 -40.28 27.63
N THR A 19 -16.40 -39.02 27.50
CA THR A 19 -16.34 -38.30 26.22
C THR A 19 -15.00 -37.60 26.07
N ILE A 20 -14.26 -37.99 25.02
CA ILE A 20 -13.01 -37.37 24.60
C ILE A 20 -13.34 -36.00 24.01
N SER A 21 -12.92 -34.93 24.68
CA SER A 21 -13.07 -33.56 24.20
C SER A 21 -12.11 -33.32 23.03
N THR A 22 -12.64 -33.31 21.81
CA THR A 22 -11.90 -32.92 20.62
C THR A 22 -11.60 -31.43 20.69
N CYS A 23 -10.30 -31.09 20.70
CA CYS A 23 -9.81 -29.73 20.56
C CYS A 23 -10.11 -29.27 19.13
N GLY A 24 -11.21 -28.54 18.94
CA GLY A 24 -11.55 -27.93 17.66
C GLY A 24 -10.57 -26.83 17.33
N SER A 25 -9.64 -27.07 16.41
CA SER A 25 -8.84 -26.03 15.77
C SER A 25 -9.79 -25.06 15.07
N THR A 26 -10.01 -23.87 15.65
CA THR A 26 -10.62 -22.77 14.92
C THR A 26 -9.63 -22.32 13.84
N ILE A 27 -9.82 -22.80 12.62
CA ILE A 27 -9.11 -22.31 11.45
C ILE A 27 -9.68 -20.90 11.22
N PHE A 28 -8.97 -19.87 11.65
CA PHE A 28 -9.27 -18.51 11.19
C PHE A 28 -9.00 -18.51 9.69
N ALA A 29 -10.06 -18.48 8.87
CA ALA A 29 -9.93 -18.14 7.47
C ALA A 29 -9.33 -16.74 7.42
N ALA A 30 -8.03 -16.65 7.13
CA ALA A 30 -7.39 -15.37 6.89
C ALA A 30 -8.15 -14.71 5.74
N ALA A 31 -8.82 -13.60 6.01
CA ALA A 31 -9.46 -12.81 4.96
C ALA A 31 -8.37 -12.53 3.91
N THR A 32 -8.57 -13.01 2.69
CA THR A 32 -7.65 -12.74 1.59
C THR A 32 -7.57 -11.22 1.45
N ALA A 33 -6.42 -10.64 1.80
CA ALA A 33 -6.20 -9.21 1.66
C ALA A 33 -6.54 -8.80 0.24
N ALA A 34 -7.34 -7.75 0.08
CA ALA A 34 -7.68 -7.25 -1.24
C ALA A 34 -6.38 -6.91 -1.98
N LYS A 35 -6.28 -7.28 -3.26
CA LYS A 35 -5.04 -7.10 -4.03
C LYS A 35 -5.03 -5.70 -4.64
N THR A 36 -3.92 -4.97 -4.44
CA THR A 36 -3.63 -3.77 -5.24
C THR A 36 -3.48 -4.18 -6.71
N PRO A 37 -4.22 -3.57 -7.66
CA PRO A 37 -4.02 -3.87 -9.07
C PRO A 37 -2.78 -3.14 -9.63
N SER A 38 -2.22 -3.67 -10.71
CA SER A 38 -1.24 -2.97 -11.56
C SER A 38 -1.83 -2.70 -12.94
N TRP A 39 -1.31 -1.68 -13.64
CA TRP A 39 -1.71 -1.31 -15.00
C TRP A 39 -0.57 -1.40 -16.01
N GLY A 40 0.67 -1.42 -15.55
CA GLY A 40 1.85 -1.45 -16.41
C GLY A 40 3.14 -1.65 -15.62
N SER A 41 4.26 -1.68 -16.32
CA SER A 41 5.61 -1.72 -15.74
C SER A 41 6.62 -1.02 -16.65
N TRP A 42 7.74 -0.57 -16.07
CA TRP A 42 8.90 -0.18 -16.87
C TRP A 42 9.58 -1.42 -17.47
N ASP A 43 10.35 -1.22 -18.53
CA ASP A 43 11.11 -2.31 -19.17
C ASP A 43 12.30 -2.80 -18.32
N ASP A 44 12.70 -1.99 -17.33
CA ASP A 44 13.79 -2.28 -16.38
C ASP A 44 13.28 -2.07 -14.94
N THR A 45 13.91 -2.78 -13.99
CA THR A 45 13.71 -2.61 -12.55
C THR A 45 14.57 -1.48 -11.98
N THR A 46 15.63 -1.03 -12.68
CA THR A 46 16.35 0.20 -12.34
C THR A 46 15.74 1.38 -13.08
N ILE A 47 15.03 2.22 -12.35
CA ILE A 47 14.26 3.33 -12.91
C ILE A 47 14.86 4.64 -12.42
N THR A 48 15.17 5.53 -13.36
CA THR A 48 15.80 6.79 -13.05
C THR A 48 14.77 7.86 -12.65
N TYR A 49 15.12 8.71 -11.69
CA TYR A 49 14.28 9.84 -11.33
C TYR A 49 15.08 11.14 -11.25
N LYS A 50 14.40 12.25 -11.53
CA LYS A 50 14.89 13.60 -11.20
C LYS A 50 13.89 14.34 -10.33
N THR A 51 14.39 15.19 -9.44
CA THR A 51 13.52 16.09 -8.66
C THR A 51 13.56 17.49 -9.24
N GLU A 52 12.44 17.97 -9.77
CA GLU A 52 12.27 19.35 -10.26
C GLU A 52 11.54 20.18 -9.22
N ASN A 53 12.22 20.51 -8.12
CA ASN A 53 11.65 21.31 -7.04
C ASN A 53 12.63 22.43 -6.67
N ALA A 54 12.16 23.67 -6.60
CA ALA A 54 12.96 24.75 -6.02
C ALA A 54 13.09 24.59 -4.49
N SER A 55 12.07 24.04 -3.83
CA SER A 55 12.02 23.85 -2.38
C SER A 55 12.77 22.59 -1.93
N SER A 56 13.78 22.77 -1.07
CA SER A 56 14.51 21.66 -0.42
C SER A 56 13.58 20.78 0.42
N TYR A 57 12.54 21.36 1.03
CA TYR A 57 11.53 20.61 1.77
C TYR A 57 10.86 19.54 0.91
N TYR A 58 10.38 19.89 -0.30
CA TYR A 58 9.74 18.92 -1.19
C TYR A 58 10.73 17.95 -1.83
N LYS A 59 12.00 18.35 -2.04
CA LYS A 59 13.06 17.40 -2.41
C LYS A 59 13.19 16.31 -1.35
N ASN A 60 13.22 16.67 -0.07
CA ASN A 60 13.32 15.71 1.03
C ASN A 60 12.08 14.81 1.13
N ILE A 61 10.88 15.35 0.91
CA ILE A 61 9.64 14.55 0.85
C ILE A 61 9.73 13.46 -0.23
N TRP A 62 10.17 13.82 -1.44
CA TRP A 62 10.34 12.86 -2.54
C TRP A 62 11.45 11.85 -2.26
N GLN A 63 12.58 12.27 -1.69
CA GLN A 63 13.65 11.37 -1.28
C GLN A 63 13.19 10.35 -0.23
N ASP A 64 12.39 10.77 0.75
CA ASP A 64 11.81 9.88 1.76
C ASP A 64 10.85 8.86 1.12
N ALA A 65 10.05 9.28 0.12
CA ALA A 65 9.17 8.39 -0.64
C ALA A 65 9.94 7.39 -1.52
N VAL A 66 10.99 7.85 -2.21
CA VAL A 66 11.92 7.00 -2.98
C VAL A 66 12.55 5.93 -2.10
N LYS A 67 13.03 6.30 -0.90
CA LYS A 67 13.61 5.34 0.06
C LYS A 67 12.61 4.26 0.48
N ARG A 68 11.33 4.61 0.64
CA ARG A 68 10.27 3.65 0.99
C ARG A 68 10.09 2.61 -0.11
N TRP A 69 9.99 3.03 -1.37
CA TRP A 69 9.89 2.11 -2.50
C TRP A 69 11.16 1.26 -2.69
N ASN A 70 12.35 1.85 -2.57
CA ASN A 70 13.60 1.10 -2.64
C ASN A 70 13.72 0.04 -1.52
N LYS A 71 13.17 0.31 -0.33
CA LYS A 71 13.13 -0.65 0.78
C LYS A 71 12.24 -1.87 0.48
N VAL A 72 11.26 -1.74 -0.41
CA VAL A 72 10.42 -2.87 -0.85
C VAL A 72 11.23 -3.92 -1.60
N GLY A 73 12.24 -3.48 -2.36
CA GLY A 73 13.22 -4.36 -3.00
C GLY A 73 12.81 -4.99 -4.34
N VAL A 74 11.69 -4.57 -4.94
CA VAL A 74 11.25 -5.05 -6.26
C VAL A 74 11.85 -4.20 -7.40
N VAL A 75 11.96 -2.89 -7.19
CA VAL A 75 12.58 -1.94 -8.12
C VAL A 75 13.64 -1.11 -7.42
N LYS A 76 14.52 -0.49 -8.20
CA LYS A 76 15.55 0.44 -7.75
C LYS A 76 15.36 1.79 -8.41
N LEU A 77 14.80 2.72 -7.65
CA LEU A 77 14.74 4.14 -7.99
C LEU A 77 16.13 4.78 -7.77
N LYS A 78 16.75 5.24 -8.85
CA LYS A 78 18.08 5.86 -8.84
C LYS A 78 17.98 7.31 -9.34
N ALA A 79 18.70 8.24 -8.71
CA ALA A 79 18.77 9.60 -9.25
C ALA A 79 19.45 9.57 -10.63
N ALA A 80 18.84 10.23 -11.62
CA ALA A 80 19.43 10.42 -12.93
C ALA A 80 20.71 11.28 -12.81
N THR A 81 21.70 10.98 -13.65
CA THR A 81 22.92 11.75 -13.76
C THR A 81 22.69 13.08 -14.48
N THR A 82 23.60 14.04 -14.32
CA THR A 82 23.48 15.35 -14.98
C THR A 82 23.46 15.19 -16.50
N GLY A 83 22.40 15.71 -17.15
CA GLY A 83 22.23 15.61 -18.60
C GLY A 83 21.47 14.36 -19.07
N GLU A 84 21.26 13.38 -18.19
CA GLU A 84 20.45 12.19 -18.48
C GLU A 84 18.96 12.54 -18.44
N LYS A 85 18.21 11.99 -19.40
CA LYS A 85 16.75 12.04 -19.36
C LYS A 85 16.27 11.02 -18.33
N ALA A 86 15.75 11.51 -17.20
CA ALA A 86 15.14 10.65 -16.19
C ALA A 86 13.80 10.04 -16.68
N ASP A 87 13.53 8.82 -16.25
CA ASP A 87 12.26 8.11 -16.48
C ASP A 87 11.10 8.79 -15.74
N ILE A 88 11.32 9.12 -14.46
CA ILE A 88 10.34 9.75 -13.58
C ILE A 88 10.77 11.18 -13.22
N THR A 89 9.88 12.15 -13.45
CA THR A 89 10.03 13.51 -12.92
C THR A 89 9.19 13.69 -11.66
N LEU A 90 9.85 14.00 -10.54
CA LEU A 90 9.21 14.24 -9.24
C LEU A 90 9.21 15.73 -8.92
N THR A 91 8.04 16.35 -8.80
CA THR A 91 7.89 17.81 -8.65
C THR A 91 6.79 18.21 -7.68
N SER A 92 6.66 19.50 -7.43
CA SER A 92 5.58 20.11 -6.66
C SER A 92 5.22 21.45 -7.28
N SER A 93 3.93 21.71 -7.41
CA SER A 93 3.40 22.94 -8.00
C SER A 93 2.71 23.79 -6.93
N ALA A 94 2.63 25.10 -7.14
CA ALA A 94 1.89 25.96 -6.22
C ALA A 94 0.41 25.52 -6.12
N SER A 95 -0.18 25.20 -7.28
CA SER A 95 -1.53 24.69 -7.42
C SER A 95 -1.54 23.56 -8.45
N LEU A 96 -2.47 22.62 -8.27
CA LEU A 96 -2.74 21.53 -9.17
C LEU A 96 -4.27 21.36 -9.24
N SER A 97 -4.81 21.36 -10.44
CA SER A 97 -6.23 21.14 -10.71
C SER A 97 -6.35 20.22 -11.91
N THR A 98 -7.24 19.25 -11.82
CA THR A 98 -7.65 18.40 -12.94
C THR A 98 -9.12 18.66 -13.24
N GLN A 99 -9.67 18.01 -14.26
CA GLN A 99 -11.11 18.07 -14.56
C GLN A 99 -11.96 17.55 -13.39
N GLY A 100 -11.40 16.68 -12.53
CA GLY A 100 -12.04 16.18 -11.31
C GLY A 100 -11.85 17.06 -10.07
N GLY A 101 -11.24 18.25 -10.21
CA GLY A 101 -11.02 19.20 -9.13
C GLY A 101 -9.58 19.23 -8.61
N LYS A 102 -9.39 19.69 -7.36
CA LYS A 102 -8.06 19.82 -6.75
C LYS A 102 -7.66 18.52 -6.08
N LEU A 103 -6.50 17.99 -6.45
CA LEU A 103 -5.92 16.77 -5.88
C LEU A 103 -4.70 17.10 -5.02
N ALA A 104 -4.39 16.26 -4.03
CA ALA A 104 -3.23 16.42 -3.15
C ALA A 104 -1.91 16.08 -3.88
N GLY A 105 -1.98 15.13 -4.81
CA GLY A 105 -0.95 14.80 -5.78
C GLY A 105 -1.60 14.35 -7.09
N TYR A 106 -0.78 14.20 -8.13
CA TYR A 106 -1.20 13.59 -9.38
C TYR A 106 0.00 13.08 -10.17
N THR A 107 -0.15 11.93 -10.81
CA THR A 107 0.85 11.35 -11.70
C THR A 107 0.33 11.29 -13.13
N ASN A 108 1.05 11.94 -14.03
CA ASN A 108 0.91 11.75 -15.47
C ASN A 108 1.90 10.71 -15.95
N TYR A 109 1.55 9.95 -16.98
CA TYR A 109 2.43 8.94 -17.56
C TYR A 109 2.19 8.79 -19.06
N SER A 110 3.15 8.20 -19.76
CA SER A 110 3.03 7.74 -21.14
C SER A 110 3.49 6.29 -21.22
N TYR A 111 2.86 5.51 -22.10
CA TYR A 111 3.10 4.09 -22.21
C TYR A 111 2.91 3.60 -23.65
N TYR A 112 3.49 2.44 -23.97
CA TYR A 112 3.14 1.64 -25.12
C TYR A 112 2.14 0.55 -24.72
N LYS A 113 1.06 0.41 -25.49
CA LYS A 113 0.15 -0.73 -25.34
C LYS A 113 0.86 -2.03 -25.73
N LYS A 114 0.84 -3.02 -24.85
CA LYS A 114 1.30 -4.39 -25.14
C LYS A 114 0.18 -5.38 -24.84
N SER A 115 0.28 -6.58 -25.42
CA SER A 115 -0.61 -7.68 -25.04
C SER A 115 -0.29 -8.11 -23.61
N GLY A 116 -1.22 -7.90 -22.68
CA GLY A 116 -1.02 -8.21 -21.25
C GLY A 116 -0.87 -6.96 -20.39
N SER A 117 0.33 -6.39 -20.32
CA SER A 117 0.68 -5.26 -19.44
C SER A 117 1.33 -4.12 -20.22
N ASP A 118 0.87 -2.89 -20.01
CA ASP A 118 1.41 -1.71 -20.71
C ASP A 118 2.86 -1.43 -20.30
N GLN A 119 3.70 -1.02 -21.26
CA GLN A 119 5.09 -0.61 -20.98
C GLN A 119 5.13 0.89 -20.71
N ILE A 120 5.52 1.28 -19.50
CA ILE A 120 5.71 2.67 -19.09
C ILE A 120 6.98 3.22 -19.75
N VAL A 121 6.90 4.43 -20.30
CA VAL A 121 8.04 5.09 -20.98
C VAL A 121 8.33 6.50 -20.47
N SER A 122 7.43 7.10 -19.71
CA SER A 122 7.71 8.32 -18.94
C SER A 122 6.64 8.51 -17.86
N ALA A 123 7.03 9.11 -16.73
CA ALA A 123 6.08 9.52 -15.71
C ALA A 123 6.46 10.88 -15.08
N LYS A 124 5.46 11.61 -14.61
CA LYS A 124 5.61 12.86 -13.88
C LYS A 124 4.63 12.93 -12.71
N SER A 125 5.17 12.86 -11.51
CA SER A 125 4.42 12.95 -10.25
C SER A 125 4.54 14.33 -9.64
N THR A 126 3.41 14.95 -9.30
CA THR A 126 3.33 16.34 -8.84
C THR A 126 2.56 16.43 -7.52
N LEU A 127 3.15 17.05 -6.50
CA LEU A 127 2.44 17.40 -5.25
C LEU A 127 1.81 18.80 -5.33
N ASN A 128 0.59 18.95 -4.80
CA ASN A 128 -0.13 20.21 -4.74
C ASN A 128 0.18 20.99 -3.45
N ARG A 129 1.11 21.94 -3.52
CA ARG A 129 1.59 22.67 -2.32
C ARG A 129 0.46 23.44 -1.62
N SER A 130 -0.38 24.14 -2.37
CA SER A 130 -1.49 24.93 -1.81
C SER A 130 -2.47 24.04 -1.07
N LEU A 131 -2.88 22.92 -1.65
CA LEU A 131 -3.87 22.02 -1.04
C LEU A 131 -3.30 21.32 0.20
N LEU A 132 -2.08 20.78 0.10
CA LEU A 132 -1.41 20.13 1.23
C LEU A 132 -1.24 21.09 2.41
N SER A 133 -0.92 22.37 2.14
CA SER A 133 -0.82 23.39 3.19
C SER A 133 -2.18 23.84 3.72
N LYS A 134 -3.18 24.06 2.84
CA LYS A 134 -4.55 24.46 3.24
C LYS A 134 -5.16 23.48 4.25
N TYR A 135 -4.89 22.19 4.09
CA TYR A 135 -5.41 21.14 4.97
C TYR A 135 -4.39 20.62 5.99
N ASN A 136 -3.34 21.40 6.28
CA ASN A 136 -2.36 21.14 7.33
C ASN A 136 -1.72 19.74 7.28
N TYR A 137 -1.38 19.25 6.08
CA TYR A 137 -0.70 17.96 5.96
C TYR A 137 0.67 18.03 6.65
N THR A 138 0.91 17.09 7.56
CA THR A 138 2.21 16.90 8.22
C THR A 138 3.27 16.43 7.23
N LYS A 139 4.55 16.47 7.63
CA LYS A 139 5.64 15.93 6.81
C LYS A 139 5.37 14.47 6.42
N SER A 140 4.96 13.63 7.38
CA SER A 140 4.67 12.21 7.12
C SER A 140 3.52 12.01 6.13
N GLN A 141 2.43 12.78 6.27
CA GLN A 141 1.30 12.69 5.35
C GLN A 141 1.67 13.14 3.93
N ARG A 142 2.51 14.18 3.79
CA ARG A 142 3.03 14.59 2.48
C ARG A 142 3.92 13.51 1.87
N THR A 143 4.74 12.83 2.68
CA THR A 143 5.51 11.68 2.23
C THR A 143 4.60 10.51 1.83
N ASN A 144 3.48 10.28 2.52
CA ASN A 144 2.50 9.25 2.12
C ASN A 144 1.88 9.56 0.75
N VAL A 145 1.45 10.81 0.51
CA VAL A 145 0.97 11.24 -0.82
C VAL A 145 2.07 11.08 -1.88
N ALA A 146 3.31 11.50 -1.60
CA ALA A 146 4.43 11.28 -2.51
C ALA A 146 4.69 9.79 -2.79
N THR A 147 4.54 8.94 -1.77
CA THR A 147 4.71 7.48 -1.91
C THR A 147 3.61 6.91 -2.81
N HIS A 148 2.36 7.36 -2.64
CA HIS A 148 1.22 7.01 -3.49
C HIS A 148 1.47 7.38 -4.96
N GLU A 149 1.91 8.62 -5.21
CA GLU A 149 2.18 9.08 -6.58
C GLU A 149 3.32 8.30 -7.25
N ILE A 150 4.38 7.95 -6.52
CA ILE A 150 5.41 7.06 -7.07
C ILE A 150 4.83 5.67 -7.36
N GLY A 151 3.90 5.17 -6.54
CA GLY A 151 3.23 3.90 -6.82
C GLY A 151 2.52 3.91 -8.19
N HIS A 152 1.84 5.00 -8.53
CA HIS A 152 1.30 5.19 -9.88
C HIS A 152 2.40 5.22 -10.94
N ALA A 153 3.49 5.97 -10.71
CA ALA A 153 4.61 6.04 -11.65
C ALA A 153 5.33 4.69 -11.83
N LEU A 154 5.17 3.77 -10.87
CA LEU A 154 5.68 2.39 -10.93
C LEU A 154 4.67 1.40 -11.52
N GLY A 155 3.48 1.84 -11.91
CA GLY A 155 2.49 0.98 -12.56
C GLY A 155 1.40 0.42 -11.65
N LEU A 156 1.27 0.90 -10.41
CA LEU A 156 0.19 0.50 -9.51
C LEU A 156 -1.08 1.34 -9.71
N SER A 157 -2.23 0.69 -9.65
CA SER A 157 -3.55 1.31 -9.61
C SER A 157 -4.03 1.50 -8.17
N HIS A 158 -5.13 2.21 -7.99
CA HIS A 158 -5.73 2.35 -6.66
C HIS A 158 -6.09 0.99 -6.05
N SER A 159 -5.70 0.80 -4.79
CA SER A 159 -6.12 -0.35 -4.00
C SER A 159 -7.52 -0.09 -3.40
N PRO A 160 -8.39 -1.12 -3.32
CA PRO A 160 -9.61 -1.05 -2.53
C PRO A 160 -9.34 -1.15 -1.01
N SER A 161 -8.14 -1.55 -0.58
CA SER A 161 -7.81 -1.73 0.83
C SER A 161 -7.36 -0.42 1.49
N LYS A 162 -8.00 -0.05 2.60
CA LYS A 162 -7.61 1.14 3.39
C LYS A 162 -6.21 1.05 4.04
N SER A 163 -5.63 -0.15 4.12
CA SER A 163 -4.27 -0.35 4.63
C SER A 163 -3.19 0.01 3.62
N SER A 164 -3.52 0.02 2.32
CA SER A 164 -2.56 0.23 1.23
C SER A 164 -2.25 1.71 1.05
N VAL A 165 -0.98 2.02 0.75
CA VAL A 165 -0.60 3.38 0.33
C VAL A 165 -1.32 3.80 -0.94
N MET A 166 -1.77 2.84 -1.75
CA MET A 166 -2.51 3.05 -2.99
C MET A 166 -4.02 3.26 -2.78
N TYR A 167 -4.50 3.32 -1.53
CA TYR A 167 -5.89 3.71 -1.28
C TYR A 167 -6.11 5.19 -1.59
N ALA A 168 -6.95 5.49 -2.58
CA ALA A 168 -7.10 6.82 -3.19
C ALA A 168 -7.43 7.97 -2.20
N SER A 169 -8.16 7.66 -1.12
CA SER A 169 -8.67 8.68 -0.19
C SER A 169 -7.88 8.79 1.11
N ASP A 170 -6.80 8.04 1.26
CA ASP A 170 -6.02 8.03 2.49
C ASP A 170 -4.69 8.79 2.36
N ARG A 171 -4.28 9.40 3.48
CA ARG A 171 -2.99 10.07 3.67
C ARG A 171 -2.20 9.47 4.85
N TYR A 172 -2.70 8.43 5.51
CA TYR A 172 -2.13 7.83 6.71
C TYR A 172 -1.40 6.51 6.43
N ALA A 173 -1.88 5.70 5.48
CA ALA A 173 -1.28 4.44 5.10
C ALA A 173 0.16 4.57 4.58
N SER A 174 0.95 3.54 4.86
CA SER A 174 2.26 3.27 4.25
C SER A 174 2.15 2.13 3.25
N ILE A 175 3.25 1.81 2.55
CA ILE A 175 3.30 0.66 1.64
C ILE A 175 2.91 -0.59 2.43
N ASP A 176 1.90 -1.31 1.93
CA ASP A 176 1.40 -2.54 2.51
C ASP A 176 1.92 -3.77 1.74
N HIS A 177 1.78 -4.97 2.32
CA HIS A 177 2.23 -6.20 1.67
C HIS A 177 1.61 -6.41 0.28
N GLN A 178 0.33 -6.06 0.12
CA GLN A 178 -0.38 -6.14 -1.16
C GLN A 178 0.23 -5.25 -2.25
N ASP A 179 0.82 -4.10 -1.89
CA ASP A 179 1.45 -3.18 -2.84
C ASP A 179 2.76 -3.80 -3.35
N LYS A 180 3.52 -4.46 -2.47
CA LYS A 180 4.71 -5.23 -2.85
C LYS A 180 4.35 -6.37 -3.80
N VAL A 181 3.32 -7.15 -3.47
CA VAL A 181 2.90 -8.29 -4.31
C VAL A 181 2.42 -7.81 -5.67
N ALA A 182 1.68 -6.70 -5.74
CA ALA A 182 1.24 -6.12 -7.01
C ALA A 182 2.43 -5.67 -7.86
N LEU A 183 3.42 -5.03 -7.23
CA LEU A 183 4.63 -4.58 -7.90
C LEU A 183 5.46 -5.77 -8.39
N ASP A 184 5.66 -6.80 -7.57
CA ASP A 184 6.39 -8.01 -7.94
C ASP A 184 5.76 -8.69 -9.17
N ASN A 185 4.43 -8.84 -9.18
CA ASN A 185 3.71 -9.41 -10.31
C ASN A 185 3.81 -8.57 -11.60
N ALA A 186 4.07 -7.27 -11.50
CA ALA A 186 4.17 -6.40 -12.67
C ALA A 186 5.56 -6.41 -13.32
N TYR A 187 6.62 -6.73 -12.57
CA TYR A 187 8.01 -6.67 -13.05
C TYR A 187 8.68 -8.06 -13.20
N ASN A 188 8.17 -9.09 -12.53
CA ASN A 188 8.81 -10.41 -12.47
C ASN A 188 7.98 -11.55 -13.07
N ASN A 189 6.82 -11.28 -13.67
CA ASN A 189 6.00 -12.27 -14.40
C ASN A 189 6.21 -12.20 -15.90
#